data_AF-A0A8J3DHW6-F1
#
_entry.id   AF-A0A8J3DHW6-F1
#
_cell.length_a   1.000
_cell.length_b   1.000
_cell.length_c   1.000
_cell.angle_alpha   90.00
_cell.angle_beta   90.00
_cell.angle_gamma   90.00
#
_symmetry.space_group_name_H-M   'P 1'
#
loop_
_entity.id
_entity.type
_entity.pdbx_description
1 polymer ?
#
loop_
_entity_poly.entity_id
_entity_poly.type
_entity_poly.pdbx_seq_one_letter_code
_entity_poly.pdbx_strand_id
1 'polypeptide(L)'
;MKSAYELAMERLQKESPSSGPVTEDLKKQLAEIDRVYDAKIAEREVYLSSARNKSRDPEERQKLEQELVDERKKINAEREAKKDKIRS
;
A
#
# COMPACT_ATOMS: atom_id res chain seq x y z
N MET A 1 -7.21 -23.58 -20.97
CA MET A 1 -6.29 -23.03 -22.00
C MET A 1 -5.40 -22.01 -21.31
N LYS A 2 -4.08 -22.17 -21.36
CA LYS A 2 -3.17 -21.15 -20.79
C LYS A 2 -3.25 -19.89 -21.65
N SER A 3 -3.23 -18.72 -21.01
CA SER A 3 -3.21 -17.44 -21.71
C SER A 3 -1.89 -17.26 -22.46
N ALA A 4 -1.91 -16.53 -23.59
CA ALA A 4 -0.69 -16.16 -24.32
C ALA A 4 0.34 -15.46 -23.42
N TYR A 5 -0.14 -14.76 -22.38
CA TYR A 5 0.67 -14.12 -21.38
C TYR A 5 1.41 -15.11 -20.47
N GLU A 6 0.71 -16.16 -20.00
CA GLU A 6 1.31 -17.21 -19.16
C GLU A 6 2.40 -17.97 -19.93
N LEU A 7 2.17 -18.22 -21.21
CA LEU A 7 3.16 -18.85 -22.08
C LEU A 7 4.40 -17.98 -22.32
N ALA A 8 4.22 -16.65 -22.39
CA ALA A 8 5.32 -15.71 -22.55
C ALA A 8 6.17 -15.60 -21.27
N MET A 9 5.53 -15.61 -20.10
CA MET A 9 6.23 -15.61 -18.80
C MET A 9 6.98 -16.93 -18.55
N GLU A 10 6.42 -18.06 -18.98
CA GLU A 10 7.05 -19.39 -18.91
C GLU A 10 8.30 -19.48 -19.81
N ARG A 11 8.34 -18.72 -20.92
CA ARG A 11 9.53 -18.56 -21.78
C ARG A 11 10.57 -17.62 -21.17
N LEU A 12 10.11 -16.48 -20.62
CA LEU A 12 10.98 -15.49 -19.97
C LEU A 12 11.71 -16.09 -18.74
N GLN A 13 11.03 -16.95 -17.96
CA GLN A 13 11.65 -17.71 -16.86
C GLN A 13 12.77 -18.65 -17.33
N LYS A 14 12.69 -19.20 -18.54
CA LYS A 14 13.71 -20.10 -19.09
C LYS A 14 14.95 -19.35 -19.62
N GLU A 15 14.78 -18.11 -20.07
CA GLU A 15 15.83 -17.32 -20.72
C GLU A 15 16.65 -16.45 -19.75
N SER A 16 16.14 -16.14 -18.55
CA SER A 16 16.88 -15.38 -17.53
C SER A 16 16.54 -15.83 -16.12
N PRO A 17 17.32 -16.77 -15.54
CA PRO A 17 17.06 -17.32 -14.21
C PRO A 17 17.42 -16.37 -13.05
N SER A 18 18.04 -15.22 -13.31
CA SER A 18 18.72 -14.40 -12.29
C SER A 18 17.86 -13.32 -11.63
N SER A 19 16.61 -13.13 -12.05
CA SER A 19 15.60 -12.38 -11.30
C SER A 19 14.25 -12.81 -11.83
N GLY A 20 13.63 -13.79 -11.17
CA GLY A 20 12.39 -14.39 -11.63
C GLY A 20 11.34 -13.30 -11.94
N PRO A 21 10.57 -13.44 -13.02
CA PRO A 21 9.57 -12.44 -13.36
C PRO A 21 8.56 -12.33 -12.22
N VAL A 22 8.22 -11.07 -11.85
CA VAL A 22 7.15 -10.80 -10.88
C VAL A 22 5.89 -11.47 -11.42
N THR A 23 5.49 -12.57 -10.79
CA THR A 23 4.34 -13.35 -11.23
C THR A 23 3.09 -12.46 -11.16
N GLU A 24 2.10 -12.71 -12.01
CA GLU A 24 0.82 -11.98 -11.94
C GLU A 24 0.17 -12.12 -10.56
N ASP A 25 0.41 -13.25 -9.90
CA ASP A 25 0.00 -13.47 -8.53
C ASP A 25 0.72 -12.52 -7.55
N LEU A 26 2.04 -12.39 -7.65
CA LEU A 26 2.82 -11.42 -6.87
C LEU A 26 2.37 -9.98 -7.11
N LYS A 27 2.10 -9.60 -8.37
CA LYS A 27 1.54 -8.26 -8.68
C LYS A 27 0.17 -8.05 -8.04
N LYS A 28 -0.72 -9.06 -8.11
CA LYS A 28 -2.05 -9.00 -7.50
C LYS A 28 -1.96 -8.85 -5.98
N GLN A 29 -1.09 -9.61 -5.34
CA GLN A 29 -0.88 -9.52 -3.89
C GLN A 29 -0.36 -8.14 -3.46
N LEU A 30 0.60 -7.57 -4.21
CA LEU A 30 1.12 -6.22 -3.94
C LEU A 30 0.05 -5.14 -4.15
N ALA A 31 -0.74 -5.24 -5.22
CA ALA A 31 -1.85 -4.32 -5.50
C ALA A 31 -2.95 -4.42 -4.45
N GLU A 32 -3.19 -5.60 -3.88
CA GLU A 32 -4.17 -5.78 -2.81
C GLU A 32 -3.69 -5.14 -1.50
N ILE A 33 -2.40 -5.29 -1.16
CA ILE A 33 -1.81 -4.53 -0.05
C ILE A 33 -2.02 -3.03 -0.28
N ASP A 34 -1.77 -2.53 -1.48
CA ASP A 34 -1.95 -1.12 -1.79
C ASP A 34 -3.37 -0.65 -1.52
N ARG A 35 -4.37 -1.34 -2.08
CA ARG A 35 -5.77 -0.98 -1.87
C ARG A 35 -6.15 -0.97 -0.39
N VAL A 36 -5.73 -1.99 0.37
CA VAL A 36 -6.05 -2.10 1.80
C VAL A 36 -5.44 -0.94 2.58
N TYR A 37 -4.19 -0.58 2.31
CA TYR A 37 -3.51 0.48 3.04
C TYR A 37 -3.94 1.88 2.60
N ASP A 38 -4.27 2.07 1.33
CA ASP A 38 -4.87 3.31 0.83
C ASP A 38 -6.25 3.56 1.47
N ALA A 39 -7.08 2.52 1.59
CA ALA A 39 -8.37 2.60 2.28
C ALA A 39 -8.20 2.98 3.76
N LYS A 40 -7.20 2.40 4.45
CA LYS A 40 -6.89 2.77 5.84
C LYS A 40 -6.47 4.23 5.99
N ILE A 41 -5.63 4.73 5.07
CA ILE A 41 -5.22 6.14 5.08
C ILE A 41 -6.44 7.03 4.85
N ALA A 42 -7.28 6.72 3.87
CA ALA A 42 -8.48 7.49 3.57
C ALA A 42 -9.46 7.53 4.76
N GLU A 43 -9.66 6.42 5.46
CA GLU A 43 -10.50 6.36 6.67
C GLU A 43 -9.97 7.31 7.76
N ARG A 44 -8.65 7.29 8.01
CA ARG A 44 -7.98 8.14 9.01
C ARG A 44 -8.05 9.62 8.62
N GLU A 45 -7.80 9.93 7.35
CA GLU A 45 -7.90 11.29 6.81
C GLU A 45 -9.32 11.85 6.98
N VAL A 46 -10.35 11.06 6.64
CA VAL A 46 -11.75 11.47 6.79
C VAL A 46 -12.10 11.71 8.26
N TYR A 47 -11.70 10.78 9.15
CA TYR A 47 -11.97 10.88 10.58
C TYR A 47 -11.32 12.13 11.21
N LEU A 48 -10.01 12.31 11.02
CA LEU A 48 -9.26 13.42 11.61
C LEU A 48 -9.63 14.77 10.96
N SER A 49 -9.91 14.81 9.66
CA SER A 49 -10.44 16.00 8.99
C SER A 49 -11.80 16.41 9.56
N SER A 50 -12.70 15.45 9.81
CA SER A 50 -13.99 15.71 10.47
C SER A 50 -13.81 16.29 11.87
N ALA A 51 -12.90 15.73 12.68
CA ALA A 51 -12.58 16.24 14.01
C ALA A 51 -12.00 17.66 13.95
N ARG A 52 -11.05 17.91 13.05
CA ARG A 52 -10.41 19.22 12.86
C ARG A 52 -11.42 20.29 12.45
N ASN A 53 -12.37 19.97 11.60
CA ASN A 53 -13.41 20.90 11.16
C ASN A 53 -14.41 21.26 12.27
N LYS A 54 -14.56 20.40 13.29
CA LYS A 54 -15.40 20.67 14.46
C LYS A 54 -14.68 21.47 15.54
N SER A 55 -13.35 21.36 15.61
CA SER A 55 -12.56 22.11 16.59
C SER A 55 -12.42 23.59 16.20
N ARG A 56 -12.60 24.46 17.19
CA ARG A 56 -12.36 25.91 17.08
C ARG A 56 -11.01 26.33 17.65
N ASP A 57 -10.38 25.45 18.43
CA ASP A 57 -9.09 25.70 19.04
C ASP A 57 -7.97 25.51 18.00
N PRO A 58 -7.15 26.55 17.71
CA PRO A 58 -5.99 26.41 16.83
C PRO A 58 -4.99 25.33 17.30
N GLU A 59 -4.76 25.19 18.61
CA GLU A 59 -3.78 24.22 19.13
C GLU A 59 -4.27 22.79 18.95
N GLU A 60 -5.55 22.52 19.26
CA GLU A 60 -6.17 21.23 19.03
C GLU A 60 -6.16 20.85 17.54
N ARG A 61 -6.45 21.81 16.64
CA ARG A 61 -6.36 21.56 15.19
C ARG A 61 -4.96 21.21 14.73
N GLN A 62 -3.92 21.86 15.29
CA GLN A 62 -2.54 21.54 14.99
C GLN A 62 -2.16 20.15 15.51
N LYS A 63 -2.63 19.76 16.70
CA LYS A 63 -2.43 18.41 17.24
C LYS A 63 -3.06 17.34 16.36
N LEU A 64 -4.29 17.55 15.88
CA LEU A 64 -4.99 16.65 14.96
C LEU A 64 -4.27 16.51 13.61
N GLU A 65 -3.66 17.59 13.12
CA GLU A 65 -2.84 17.54 11.91
C GLU A 65 -1.54 16.75 12.12
N GLN A 66 -0.86 16.98 13.25
CA GLN A 66 0.33 16.20 13.61
C GLN A 66 0.01 14.71 13.79
N GLU A 67 -1.13 14.40 14.42
CA GLU A 67 -1.62 13.02 14.55
C GLU A 67 -1.82 12.36 13.18
N LEU A 68 -2.43 13.06 12.22
CA LEU A 68 -2.61 12.54 10.86
C LEU A 68 -1.28 12.24 10.17
N VAL A 69 -0.28 13.11 10.34
CA VAL A 69 1.06 12.91 9.77
C VAL A 69 1.71 11.65 10.35
N ASP A 70 1.64 11.48 11.68
CA ASP A 70 2.24 10.35 12.38
C ASP A 70 1.53 9.03 12.04
N GLU A 71 0.20 9.03 12.00
CA GLU A 71 -0.59 7.87 11.58
C GLU A 71 -0.27 7.46 10.15
N ARG A 72 -0.22 8.42 9.21
CA ARG A 72 0.12 8.14 7.80
C ARG A 72 1.52 7.56 7.67
N LYS A 73 2.49 8.06 8.44
CA LYS A 73 3.85 7.51 8.47
C LYS A 73 3.86 6.07 8.97
N LYS A 74 3.13 5.77 10.05
CA LYS A 74 3.03 4.41 10.59
C LYS A 74 2.37 3.45 9.61
N ILE A 75 1.24 3.85 9.01
CA ILE A 75 0.51 3.01 8.05
C ILE A 75 1.37 2.72 6.82
N ASN A 76 2.11 3.70 6.31
CA ASN A 76 3.04 3.49 5.19
C ASN A 76 4.21 2.57 5.56
N ALA A 77 4.77 2.69 6.77
CA ALA A 77 5.81 1.78 7.23
C ALA A 77 5.32 0.33 7.30
N GLU A 78 4.10 0.11 7.81
CA GLU A 78 3.46 -1.20 7.83
C GLU A 78 3.16 -1.74 6.43
N ARG A 79 2.74 -0.86 5.50
CA ARG A 79 2.52 -1.20 4.09
C ARG A 79 3.80 -1.73 3.44
N GLU A 80 4.90 -0.99 3.55
CA GLU A 80 6.18 -1.39 2.96
C GLU A 80 6.71 -2.66 3.62
N ALA A 81 6.64 -2.78 4.95
CA ALA A 81 7.02 -4.02 5.64
C ALA A 81 6.23 -5.25 5.17
N LYS A 82 4.95 -5.09 4.81
CA LYS A 82 4.17 -6.19 4.22
C LYS A 82 4.56 -6.49 2.79
N LYS A 83 4.81 -5.47 1.97
CA LYS A 83 5.28 -5.68 0.59
C LYS A 83 6.62 -6.38 0.57
N ASP A 84 7.53 -6.01 1.45
CA ASP A 84 8.86 -6.61 1.52
C ASP A 84 8.79 -8.09 1.92
N LYS A 85 7.90 -8.47 2.85
CA LYS A 85 7.63 -9.88 3.18
C LYS A 85 7.09 -10.70 2.02
N ILE A 86 6.39 -10.07 1.08
CA ILE A 86 5.86 -10.74 -0.11
C ILE A 86 6.94 -10.82 -1.22
N ARG A 87 7.88 -9.88 -1.23
CA ARG A 87 9.01 -9.86 -2.17
C ARG A 87 10.17 -10.76 -1.73
N SER A 88 10.33 -10.99 -0.43
CA SER A 88 11.35 -11.86 0.19
C SER A 88 11.00 -13.34 0.04
#